data_AF-A0A1Y3NPJ4-F1
#
_entry.id   AF-A0A1Y3NPJ4-F1
#
_cell.length_a   1.000
_cell.length_b   1.000
_cell.length_c   1.000
_cell.angle_alpha   90.00
_cell.angle_beta   90.00
_cell.angle_gamma   90.00
#
_symmetry.space_group_name_H-M   'P 1'
#
loop_
_entity.id
_entity.type
_entity.pdbx_description
1 polymer ?
#
loop_
_entity_poly.entity_id
_entity_poly.type
_entity_poly.pdbx_seq_one_letter_code
_entity_poly.pdbx_strand_id
1 'polypeptide(L)'
;MGKRKLREGIVSAGLINEFNIEVFELSSRISLKARNFEELWKSLSYLISTLYEKYEYKDDIEIKDNRAEYIKYYLLYLICYIPPVDVDKSLIGNPQEVLSVYNSLSPDIKQKSEIAFVYDILTLFNVTPINYIRFNEIYKTASDNDKIIIQTRLPRIRQRTLSVLTKAYFTLPTKDIQEWLIINDYKVLKNYLLENWKQLPNTNNENYDERITEEQITLRVPKKKK
;
A
#
# COMPACT_ATOMS: atom_id res chain seq x y z
N MET A 1 -21.48 5.38 -17.07
CA MET A 1 -21.00 6.10 -18.27
C MET A 1 -20.96 7.65 -18.12
N GLY A 2 -21.25 8.25 -16.95
CA GLY A 2 -21.37 9.73 -16.83
C GLY A 2 -20.14 10.52 -16.32
N LYS A 3 -19.27 9.95 -15.48
CA LYS A 3 -18.28 10.74 -14.71
C LYS A 3 -16.99 11.07 -15.47
N ARG A 4 -16.55 10.17 -16.36
CA ARG A 4 -15.39 10.42 -17.24
C ARG A 4 -15.66 11.60 -18.17
N LYS A 5 -16.85 11.63 -18.81
CA LYS A 5 -17.29 12.74 -19.65
C LYS A 5 -17.38 14.06 -18.89
N LEU A 6 -17.81 14.02 -17.63
CA LEU A 6 -17.87 15.21 -16.77
C LEU A 6 -16.48 15.80 -16.51
N ARG A 7 -15.49 14.96 -16.14
CA ARG A 7 -14.09 15.42 -15.97
C ARG A 7 -13.49 15.93 -17.28
N GLU A 8 -13.72 15.23 -18.40
CA GLU A 8 -13.25 15.66 -19.72
C GLU A 8 -13.84 17.03 -20.11
N GLY A 9 -15.11 17.26 -19.81
CA GLY A 9 -15.78 18.56 -20.01
C GLY A 9 -15.22 19.67 -19.11
N ILE A 10 -14.90 19.36 -17.84
CA ILE A 10 -14.28 20.30 -16.91
C ILE A 10 -12.87 20.69 -17.35
N VAL A 11 -12.04 19.70 -17.71
CA VAL A 11 -10.68 19.95 -18.22
C VAL A 11 -10.73 20.84 -19.45
N SER A 12 -11.70 20.61 -20.35
CA SER A 12 -11.89 21.41 -21.55
C SER A 12 -12.39 22.84 -21.27
N ALA A 13 -13.16 23.04 -20.19
CA ALA A 13 -13.67 24.34 -19.79
C ALA A 13 -12.62 25.24 -19.12
N GLY A 14 -11.53 24.66 -18.59
CA GLY A 14 -10.40 25.40 -18.01
C GLY A 14 -10.71 26.17 -16.71
N LEU A 15 -11.93 26.05 -16.18
CA LEU A 15 -12.35 26.72 -14.94
C LEU A 15 -11.75 26.00 -13.73
N ILE A 16 -11.25 26.76 -12.76
CA ILE A 16 -10.74 26.23 -11.49
C ILE A 16 -11.66 26.77 -10.40
N ASN A 17 -12.50 25.89 -9.84
CA ASN A 17 -13.46 26.23 -8.80
C ASN A 17 -13.68 25.03 -7.87
N GLU A 18 -14.40 25.27 -6.78
CA GLU A 18 -14.70 24.27 -5.75
C GLU A 18 -15.46 23.06 -6.31
N PHE A 19 -16.46 23.28 -7.15
CA PHE A 19 -17.21 22.19 -7.79
C PHE A 19 -16.29 21.24 -8.56
N ASN A 20 -15.31 21.76 -9.28
CA ASN A 20 -14.35 20.94 -10.02
C ASN A 20 -13.47 20.14 -9.07
N ILE A 21 -13.02 20.74 -7.95
CA ILE A 21 -12.31 20.01 -6.91
C ILE A 21 -13.16 18.86 -6.37
N GLU A 22 -14.40 19.11 -5.96
CA GLU A 22 -15.31 18.11 -5.43
C GLU A 22 -15.56 16.96 -6.42
N VAL A 23 -15.69 17.28 -7.71
CA VAL A 23 -15.84 16.27 -8.77
C VAL A 23 -14.62 15.35 -8.84
N PHE A 24 -13.42 15.92 -8.82
CA PHE A 24 -12.17 15.15 -8.88
C PHE A 24 -11.91 14.36 -7.59
N GLU A 25 -12.25 14.93 -6.43
CA GLU A 25 -12.24 14.28 -5.12
C GLU A 25 -13.19 13.06 -5.08
N LEU A 26 -14.43 13.24 -5.53
CA LEU A 26 -15.42 12.17 -5.63
C LEU A 26 -15.00 11.11 -6.63
N SER A 27 -14.48 11.53 -7.78
CA SER A 27 -13.97 10.62 -8.79
C SER A 27 -12.83 9.76 -8.26
N SER A 28 -11.89 10.35 -7.51
CA SER A 28 -10.77 9.62 -6.91
C SER A 28 -11.26 8.58 -5.90
N ARG A 29 -12.22 8.92 -5.02
CA ARG A 29 -12.83 7.96 -4.08
C ARG A 29 -13.53 6.80 -4.79
N ILE A 30 -14.23 7.08 -5.89
CA ILE A 30 -14.92 6.04 -6.67
C ILE A 30 -13.91 5.13 -7.35
N SER A 31 -12.91 5.71 -8.03
CA SER A 31 -11.85 4.93 -8.69
C SER A 31 -11.11 4.06 -7.68
N LEU A 32 -10.82 4.57 -6.50
CA LEU A 32 -10.18 3.84 -5.42
C LEU A 32 -11.05 2.66 -4.96
N LYS A 33 -12.33 2.89 -4.63
CA LYS A 33 -13.26 1.82 -4.23
C LYS A 33 -13.47 0.77 -5.33
N ALA A 34 -13.49 1.20 -6.58
CA ALA A 34 -13.58 0.33 -7.75
C ALA A 34 -12.25 -0.38 -8.09
N ARG A 35 -11.15 -0.09 -7.36
CA ARG A 35 -9.80 -0.58 -7.63
C ARG A 35 -9.31 -0.27 -9.06
N ASN A 36 -9.80 0.82 -9.65
CA ASN A 36 -9.37 1.30 -10.95
C ASN A 36 -8.22 2.29 -10.76
N PHE A 37 -7.01 1.76 -10.60
CA PHE A 37 -5.80 2.52 -10.30
C PHE A 37 -5.38 3.45 -11.44
N GLU A 38 -5.67 3.11 -12.69
CA GLU A 38 -5.38 3.98 -13.84
C GLU A 38 -6.25 5.25 -13.80
N GLU A 39 -7.56 5.10 -13.55
CA GLU A 39 -8.47 6.24 -13.43
C GLU A 39 -8.28 7.00 -12.11
N LEU A 40 -7.81 6.33 -11.07
CA LEU A 40 -7.38 6.97 -9.83
C LEU A 40 -6.20 7.90 -10.10
N TRP A 41 -5.15 7.41 -10.77
CA TRP A 41 -3.99 8.21 -11.14
C TRP A 41 -4.38 9.46 -11.92
N LYS A 42 -5.13 9.31 -13.02
CA LYS A 42 -5.60 10.45 -13.83
C LYS A 42 -6.35 11.49 -13.01
N SER A 43 -7.19 11.04 -12.06
CA SER A 43 -7.94 11.96 -11.18
C SER A 43 -7.03 12.67 -10.21
N LEU A 44 -6.15 11.93 -9.52
CA LEU A 44 -5.26 12.49 -8.51
C LEU A 44 -4.22 13.42 -9.13
N SER A 45 -3.56 13.05 -10.23
CA SER A 45 -2.55 13.89 -10.88
C SER A 45 -3.11 15.26 -11.26
N TYR A 46 -4.32 15.31 -11.85
CA TYR A 46 -4.95 16.60 -12.19
C TYR A 46 -5.40 17.38 -10.94
N LEU A 47 -5.95 16.68 -9.95
CA LEU A 47 -6.37 17.30 -8.69
C LEU A 47 -5.18 17.96 -7.97
N ILE A 48 -4.07 17.23 -7.81
CA ILE A 48 -2.89 17.69 -7.06
C ILE A 48 -2.10 18.74 -7.86
N SER A 49 -1.73 18.44 -9.11
CA SER A 49 -0.81 19.26 -9.92
C SER A 49 -1.51 20.37 -10.71
N THR A 50 -2.82 20.58 -10.55
CA THR A 50 -3.53 21.65 -11.28
C THR A 50 -4.56 22.33 -10.41
N LEU A 51 -5.49 21.58 -9.81
CA LEU A 51 -6.58 22.21 -9.05
C LEU A 51 -6.08 22.74 -7.70
N TYR A 52 -5.44 21.90 -6.88
CA TYR A 52 -4.94 22.33 -5.56
C TYR A 52 -3.78 23.31 -5.62
N GLU A 53 -2.96 23.25 -6.66
CA GLU A 53 -1.85 24.21 -6.84
C GLU A 53 -2.36 25.62 -7.17
N LYS A 54 -3.47 25.73 -7.91
CA LYS A 54 -3.97 27.02 -8.43
C LYS A 54 -5.18 27.56 -7.68
N TYR A 55 -5.78 26.77 -6.80
CA TYR A 55 -6.98 27.18 -6.06
C TYR A 55 -6.62 27.67 -4.66
N GLU A 56 -6.90 28.94 -4.41
CA GLU A 56 -6.82 29.55 -3.08
C GLU A 56 -8.18 29.42 -2.39
N TYR A 57 -8.24 28.67 -1.29
CA TYR A 57 -9.41 28.71 -0.41
C TYR A 57 -9.47 30.11 0.20
N LYS A 58 -10.62 30.78 0.07
CA LYS A 58 -10.87 32.03 0.79
C LYS A 58 -11.26 31.67 2.23
N ASP A 59 -10.67 32.36 3.20
CA ASP A 59 -10.82 32.12 4.64
C ASP A 59 -12.27 32.23 5.19
N ASP A 60 -13.22 32.65 4.36
CA ASP A 60 -14.59 33.02 4.77
C ASP A 60 -15.62 31.87 4.75
N ILE A 61 -15.25 30.64 4.41
CA ILE A 61 -16.20 29.52 4.34
C ILE A 61 -15.61 28.32 5.07
N GLU A 62 -16.42 27.65 5.91
CA GLU A 62 -16.14 26.36 6.58
C GLU A 62 -15.95 25.19 5.57
N ILE A 63 -15.22 25.41 4.48
CA ILE A 63 -14.93 24.38 3.49
C ILE A 63 -13.89 23.45 4.10
N LYS A 64 -14.25 22.18 4.20
CA LYS A 64 -13.34 21.14 4.66
C LYS A 64 -12.21 20.96 3.65
N ASP A 65 -11.04 21.51 3.96
CA ASP A 65 -9.83 21.30 3.17
C ASP A 65 -9.39 19.83 3.24
N ASN A 66 -9.74 19.05 2.22
CA ASN A 66 -9.38 17.64 2.10
C ASN A 66 -8.02 17.42 1.41
N ARG A 67 -7.24 18.48 1.12
CA ARG A 67 -5.96 18.37 0.38
C ARG A 67 -5.07 17.27 0.94
N ALA A 68 -4.90 17.23 2.26
CA ALA A 68 -4.03 16.25 2.92
C ALA A 68 -4.48 14.80 2.66
N GLU A 69 -5.78 14.52 2.62
CA GLU A 69 -6.32 13.19 2.34
C GLU A 69 -5.99 12.74 0.91
N TYR A 70 -6.19 13.62 -0.07
CA TYR A 70 -5.97 13.29 -1.48
C TYR A 70 -4.48 13.27 -1.85
N ILE A 71 -3.67 14.13 -1.24
CA ILE A 71 -2.20 14.06 -1.33
C ILE A 71 -1.71 12.74 -0.74
N LYS A 72 -2.28 12.29 0.40
CA LYS A 72 -1.96 10.96 0.95
C LYS A 72 -2.25 9.86 -0.07
N TYR A 73 -3.42 9.83 -0.69
CA TYR A 73 -3.72 8.80 -1.70
C TYR A 73 -2.76 8.84 -2.90
N TYR A 74 -2.38 10.03 -3.34
CA TYR A 74 -1.41 10.22 -4.41
C TYR A 74 -0.02 9.70 -4.03
N LEU A 75 0.49 10.06 -2.84
CA LEU A 75 1.76 9.55 -2.35
C LEU A 75 1.73 8.04 -2.12
N LEU A 76 0.67 7.49 -1.53
CA LEU A 76 0.51 6.04 -1.36
C LEU A 76 0.47 5.31 -2.71
N TYR A 77 -0.13 5.91 -3.75
CA TYR A 77 -0.09 5.35 -5.11
C TYR A 77 1.36 5.23 -5.61
N LEU A 78 2.14 6.30 -5.50
CA LEU A 78 3.55 6.32 -5.92
C LEU A 78 4.42 5.35 -5.11
N ILE A 79 4.13 5.18 -3.81
CA ILE A 79 4.86 4.29 -2.92
C ILE A 79 4.50 2.83 -3.16
N CYS A 80 3.21 2.51 -3.24
CA CYS A 80 2.70 1.13 -3.14
C CYS A 80 2.28 0.51 -4.47
N TYR A 81 1.70 1.28 -5.40
CA TYR A 81 1.16 0.72 -6.64
C TYR A 81 2.23 0.62 -7.74
N ILE A 82 3.00 1.70 -7.95
CA ILE A 82 4.08 1.69 -8.95
C ILE A 82 5.12 0.63 -8.58
N PRO A 83 5.57 -0.27 -9.46
CA PRO A 83 6.63 -1.24 -9.13
C PRO A 83 7.94 -0.54 -8.72
N PRO A 84 8.63 -1.00 -7.67
CA PRO A 84 9.93 -0.43 -7.28
C PRO A 84 11.02 -0.82 -8.28
N VAL A 85 11.97 0.08 -8.51
CA VAL A 85 13.10 -0.14 -9.46
C VAL A 85 14.06 -1.23 -8.95
N ASP A 86 14.43 -1.14 -7.67
CA ASP A 86 15.30 -2.11 -7.00
C ASP A 86 14.59 -2.61 -5.76
N VAL A 87 13.85 -3.71 -5.94
CA VAL A 87 13.10 -4.35 -4.86
C VAL A 87 13.99 -4.62 -3.66
N ASP A 88 15.22 -5.07 -3.86
CA ASP A 88 16.11 -5.57 -2.81
C ASP A 88 16.66 -4.47 -1.90
N LYS A 89 16.57 -3.21 -2.34
CA LYS A 89 16.88 -2.05 -1.51
C LYS A 89 15.66 -1.39 -0.90
N SER A 90 14.58 -1.26 -1.67
CA SER A 90 13.40 -0.49 -1.26
C SER A 90 12.10 -1.09 -1.81
N LEU A 91 11.00 -0.95 -1.07
CA LEU A 91 9.66 -1.24 -1.57
C LEU A 91 8.92 -0.03 -2.13
N ILE A 92 9.59 1.14 -2.18
CA ILE A 92 9.03 2.36 -2.74
C ILE A 92 9.03 2.29 -4.27
N GLY A 93 7.86 2.52 -4.88
CA GLY A 93 7.69 2.52 -6.33
C GLY A 93 8.52 3.60 -7.03
N ASN A 94 8.15 4.86 -6.82
CA ASN A 94 8.86 6.02 -7.38
C ASN A 94 9.44 6.92 -6.27
N PRO A 95 10.62 6.61 -5.71
CA PRO A 95 11.18 7.36 -4.59
C PRO A 95 11.51 8.81 -4.94
N GLN A 96 11.92 9.09 -6.19
CA GLN A 96 12.27 10.45 -6.62
C GLN A 96 11.03 11.35 -6.63
N GLU A 97 9.94 10.89 -7.25
CA GLU A 97 8.68 11.65 -7.31
C GLU A 97 8.05 11.78 -5.92
N VAL A 98 8.07 10.73 -5.09
CA VAL A 98 7.58 10.78 -3.70
C VAL A 98 8.32 11.86 -2.91
N LEU A 99 9.65 11.90 -2.96
CA LEU A 99 10.43 12.91 -2.25
C LEU A 99 10.21 14.31 -2.81
N SER A 100 10.11 14.45 -4.14
CA SER A 100 9.79 15.73 -4.78
C SER A 100 8.46 16.30 -4.28
N VAL A 101 7.41 15.48 -4.31
CA VAL A 101 6.07 15.87 -3.88
C VAL A 101 6.04 16.13 -2.38
N TYR A 102 6.63 15.24 -1.57
CA TYR A 102 6.68 15.43 -0.11
C TYR A 102 7.41 16.72 0.27
N ASN A 103 8.53 17.02 -0.39
CA ASN A 103 9.31 18.20 -0.08
C ASN A 103 8.61 19.50 -0.49
N SER A 104 7.81 19.50 -1.57
CA SER A 104 7.04 20.66 -2.02
C SER A 104 5.81 20.97 -1.16
N LEU A 105 5.38 20.07 -0.27
CA LEU A 105 4.25 20.33 0.63
C LEU A 105 4.56 21.49 1.59
N SER A 106 3.55 22.33 1.83
CA SER A 106 3.61 23.38 2.84
C SER A 106 3.77 22.81 4.26
N PRO A 107 4.34 23.59 5.20
CA PRO A 107 4.46 23.16 6.60
C PRO A 107 3.13 22.74 7.23
N ASP A 108 2.03 23.41 6.90
CA ASP A 108 0.71 23.14 7.46
C ASP A 108 0.16 21.77 7.00
N ILE A 109 0.39 21.43 5.73
CA ILE A 109 -0.01 20.12 5.17
C ILE A 109 0.87 19.01 5.74
N LYS A 110 2.18 19.23 5.91
CA LYS A 110 3.11 18.25 6.50
C LYS A 110 2.76 17.86 7.93
N GLN A 111 2.12 18.76 8.68
CA GLN A 111 1.68 18.52 10.06
C GLN A 111 0.35 17.75 10.16
N LYS A 112 -0.35 17.53 9.04
CA LYS A 112 -1.61 16.76 9.04
C LYS A 112 -1.33 15.27 9.27
N SER A 113 -2.24 14.63 10.01
CA SER A 113 -2.14 13.20 10.37
C SER A 113 -2.03 12.27 9.16
N GLU A 114 -2.66 12.65 8.05
CA GLU A 114 -2.65 11.94 6.78
C GLU A 114 -1.26 11.89 6.18
N ILE A 115 -0.50 12.97 6.29
CA ILE A 115 0.88 13.06 5.78
C ILE A 115 1.86 12.41 6.75
N ALA A 116 1.62 12.48 8.06
CA ALA A 116 2.36 11.71 9.05
C ALA A 116 2.26 10.19 8.78
N PHE A 117 1.05 9.70 8.46
CA PHE A 117 0.83 8.31 8.05
C PHE A 117 1.63 7.92 6.80
N VAL A 118 1.68 8.79 5.78
CA VAL A 118 2.52 8.57 4.59
C VAL A 118 4.00 8.47 4.97
N TYR A 119 4.46 9.35 5.85
CA TYR A 119 5.86 9.36 6.29
C TYR A 119 6.22 8.08 7.05
N ASP A 120 5.32 7.55 7.88
CA ASP A 120 5.51 6.25 8.53
C ASP A 120 5.66 5.10 7.52
N ILE A 121 4.82 5.07 6.49
CA ILE A 121 4.94 4.08 5.40
C ILE A 121 6.25 4.29 4.63
N LEU A 122 6.60 5.54 4.32
CA LEU A 122 7.81 5.89 3.57
C LEU A 122 9.07 5.42 4.31
N THR A 123 9.19 5.74 5.59
CA THR A 123 10.34 5.34 6.42
C THR A 123 10.41 3.83 6.56
N LEU A 124 9.28 3.15 6.74
CA LEU A 124 9.22 1.70 6.83
C LEU A 124 9.66 1.01 5.54
N PHE A 125 9.25 1.51 4.37
CA PHE A 125 9.55 0.88 3.07
C PHE A 125 10.93 1.24 2.52
N ASN A 126 11.59 2.25 3.09
CA ASN A 126 12.95 2.64 2.72
C ASN A 126 14.04 1.80 3.39
N VAL A 127 13.69 0.92 4.33
CA VAL A 127 14.63 0.05 5.06
C VAL A 127 14.45 -1.41 4.64
N THR A 128 15.57 -2.10 4.42
CA THR A 128 15.61 -3.55 4.19
C THR A 128 16.49 -4.22 5.24
N PRO A 129 16.01 -5.25 5.98
CA PRO A 129 14.68 -5.86 5.89
C PRO A 129 13.58 -4.98 6.51
N ILE A 130 12.35 -5.13 6.01
CA ILE A 130 11.19 -4.42 6.56
C ILE A 130 10.86 -4.93 7.96
N ASN A 131 10.56 -4.01 8.87
CA ASN A 131 9.99 -4.33 10.16
C ASN A 131 8.49 -4.69 10.00
N TYR A 132 8.20 -5.98 9.85
CA TYR A 132 6.85 -6.48 9.64
C TYR A 132 5.91 -6.26 10.83
N ILE A 133 6.44 -6.18 12.06
CA ILE A 133 5.64 -5.88 13.26
C ILE A 133 5.09 -4.46 13.14
N ARG A 134 5.98 -3.49 12.86
CA ARG A 134 5.58 -2.10 12.62
C ARG A 134 4.66 -1.97 11.42
N PHE A 135 4.89 -2.75 10.35
CA PHE A 135 3.97 -2.76 9.21
C PHE A 135 2.57 -3.21 9.61
N ASN A 136 2.44 -4.28 10.40
CA ASN A 136 1.16 -4.79 10.87
C ASN A 136 0.43 -3.77 11.75
N GLU A 137 1.15 -3.08 12.63
CA GLU A 137 0.60 -1.98 13.44
C GLU A 137 0.01 -0.86 12.57
N ILE A 138 0.79 -0.38 11.59
CA ILE A 138 0.32 0.65 10.64
C ILE A 138 -0.85 0.13 9.79
N TYR A 139 -0.81 -1.13 9.36
CA TYR A 139 -1.86 -1.73 8.54
C TYR A 139 -3.17 -1.88 9.32
N LYS A 140 -3.12 -2.19 10.63
CA LYS A 140 -4.31 -2.28 11.48
C LYS A 140 -5.02 -0.92 11.62
N THR A 141 -4.26 0.17 11.77
CA THR A 141 -4.79 1.53 11.94
C THR A 141 -5.18 2.21 10.62
N ALA A 142 -4.71 1.70 9.48
CA ALA A 142 -5.04 2.22 8.17
C ALA A 142 -6.55 2.18 7.88
N SER A 143 -7.07 3.25 7.27
CA SER A 143 -8.45 3.27 6.78
C SER A 143 -8.68 2.25 5.66
N ASP A 144 -9.93 1.90 5.38
CA ASP A 144 -10.26 0.96 4.29
C ASP A 144 -9.72 1.45 2.94
N ASN A 145 -9.77 2.77 2.69
CA ASN A 145 -9.24 3.37 1.49
C ASN A 145 -7.71 3.23 1.41
N ASP A 146 -7.00 3.48 2.51
CA ASP A 146 -5.54 3.32 2.57
C ASP A 146 -5.15 1.86 2.35
N LYS A 147 -5.87 0.92 2.97
CA LYS A 147 -5.69 -0.53 2.80
C LYS A 147 -5.85 -0.96 1.35
N ILE A 148 -6.76 -0.35 0.58
CA ILE A 148 -6.93 -0.67 -0.85
C ILE A 148 -5.65 -0.42 -1.65
N ILE A 149 -4.89 0.64 -1.32
CA ILE A 149 -3.64 0.96 -2.01
C ILE A 149 -2.50 0.13 -1.40
N ILE A 150 -2.36 0.09 -0.08
CA ILE A 150 -1.26 -0.60 0.62
C ILE A 150 -1.25 -2.11 0.34
N GLN A 151 -2.42 -2.75 0.18
CA GLN A 151 -2.51 -4.18 -0.09
C GLN A 151 -1.78 -4.61 -1.37
N THR A 152 -1.54 -3.69 -2.31
CA THR A 152 -0.76 -3.97 -3.53
C THR A 152 0.69 -4.36 -3.23
N ARG A 153 1.22 -4.00 -2.05
CA ARG A 153 2.55 -4.41 -1.56
C ARG A 153 2.54 -5.66 -0.69
N LEU A 154 1.38 -6.11 -0.19
CA LEU A 154 1.29 -7.27 0.68
C LEU A 154 1.95 -8.53 0.11
N PRO A 155 1.80 -8.89 -1.18
CA PRO A 155 2.43 -10.10 -1.71
C PRO A 155 3.95 -10.11 -1.50
N ARG A 156 4.62 -8.99 -1.75
CA ARG A 156 6.09 -8.87 -1.61
C ARG A 156 6.51 -8.81 -0.14
N ILE A 157 5.76 -8.10 0.69
CA ILE A 157 6.02 -8.04 2.14
C ILE A 157 5.89 -9.44 2.74
N ARG A 158 4.81 -10.16 2.45
CA ARG A 158 4.58 -11.54 2.91
C ARG A 158 5.70 -12.49 2.47
N GLN A 159 6.13 -12.40 1.21
CA GLN A 159 7.23 -13.22 0.69
C GLN A 159 8.54 -12.97 1.46
N ARG A 160 8.85 -11.70 1.76
CA ARG A 160 10.03 -11.32 2.55
C ARG A 160 9.93 -11.78 3.98
N THR A 161 8.81 -11.54 4.62
CA THR A 161 8.53 -12.01 5.98
C THR A 161 8.73 -13.52 6.02
N LEU A 162 8.07 -14.29 5.14
CA LEU A 162 8.21 -15.74 5.09
C LEU A 162 9.67 -16.19 4.87
N SER A 163 10.44 -15.49 4.02
CA SER A 163 11.86 -15.78 3.82
C SER A 163 12.69 -15.58 5.11
N VAL A 164 12.39 -14.55 5.89
CA VAL A 164 13.03 -14.31 7.19
C VAL A 164 12.60 -15.39 8.19
N LEU A 165 11.30 -15.70 8.28
CA LEU A 165 10.77 -16.70 9.21
C LEU A 165 11.35 -18.09 8.96
N THR A 166 11.36 -18.52 7.70
CA THR A 166 11.97 -19.80 7.28
C THR A 166 13.48 -19.81 7.46
N LYS A 167 14.13 -18.65 7.72
CA LYS A 167 15.55 -18.58 8.08
C LYS A 167 15.82 -18.53 9.58
N ALA A 168 14.89 -17.98 10.35
CA ALA A 168 15.06 -17.77 11.78
C ALA A 168 14.51 -18.94 12.61
N TYR A 169 13.44 -19.58 12.15
CA TYR A 169 12.66 -20.53 12.96
C TYR A 169 12.55 -21.90 12.31
N PHE A 170 12.46 -22.93 13.15
CA PHE A 170 12.15 -24.29 12.72
C PHE A 170 10.64 -24.52 12.67
N THR A 171 9.93 -24.17 13.73
CA THR A 171 8.47 -24.26 13.88
C THR A 171 7.96 -23.00 14.57
N LEU A 172 6.74 -22.57 14.25
CA LEU A 172 6.05 -21.47 14.92
C LEU A 172 4.56 -21.79 15.10
N PRO A 173 3.88 -21.21 16.11
CA PRO A 173 2.43 -21.23 16.20
C PRO A 173 1.78 -20.66 14.94
N THR A 174 0.70 -21.30 14.48
CA THR A 174 -0.02 -20.87 13.27
C THR A 174 -0.54 -19.44 13.41
N LYS A 175 -1.02 -19.07 14.61
CA LYS A 175 -1.51 -17.72 14.92
C LYS A 175 -0.46 -16.64 14.70
N ASP A 176 0.79 -16.90 15.08
CA ASP A 176 1.88 -15.93 14.93
C ASP A 176 2.18 -15.69 13.45
N ILE A 177 2.16 -16.76 12.64
CA ILE A 177 2.35 -16.66 11.19
C ILE A 177 1.17 -15.94 10.53
N GLN A 178 -0.07 -16.21 10.95
CA GLN A 178 -1.25 -15.48 10.47
C GLN A 178 -1.12 -13.99 10.72
N GLU A 179 -0.67 -13.61 11.92
CA GLU A 179 -0.47 -12.21 12.27
C GLU A 179 0.68 -11.58 11.47
N TRP A 180 1.82 -12.24 11.36
CA TRP A 180 3.00 -11.70 10.68
C TRP A 180 2.84 -11.63 9.16
N LEU A 181 2.05 -12.51 8.56
CA LEU A 181 1.70 -12.48 7.15
C LEU A 181 0.41 -11.69 6.86
N ILE A 182 -0.31 -11.26 7.89
CA ILE A 182 -1.61 -10.58 7.75
C ILE A 182 -2.56 -11.45 6.92
N ILE A 183 -2.70 -12.72 7.29
CA ILE A 183 -3.61 -13.70 6.69
C ILE A 183 -4.42 -14.36 7.81
N ASN A 184 -5.61 -13.82 8.07
CA ASN A 184 -6.43 -14.27 9.21
C ASN A 184 -7.15 -15.60 8.95
N ASP A 185 -7.38 -15.95 7.68
CA ASP A 185 -8.04 -17.20 7.31
C ASP A 185 -7.01 -18.33 7.18
N TYR A 186 -7.24 -19.42 7.93
CA TYR A 186 -6.32 -20.56 7.95
C TYR A 186 -6.21 -21.26 6.58
N LYS A 187 -7.31 -21.40 5.84
CA LYS A 187 -7.29 -22.05 4.52
C LYS A 187 -6.50 -21.22 3.50
N VAL A 188 -6.68 -19.90 3.53
CA VAL A 188 -5.90 -18.96 2.72
C VAL A 188 -4.43 -19.01 3.10
N LEU A 189 -4.11 -19.06 4.40
CA LEU A 189 -2.72 -19.18 4.87
C LEU A 189 -2.10 -20.49 4.37
N LYS A 190 -2.78 -21.61 4.57
CA LYS A 190 -2.32 -22.94 4.14
C LYS A 190 -2.02 -22.95 2.64
N ASN A 191 -2.94 -22.46 1.82
CA ASN A 191 -2.74 -22.37 0.37
C ASN A 191 -1.55 -21.45 0.02
N TYR A 192 -1.44 -20.29 0.66
CA TYR A 192 -0.32 -19.37 0.44
C TYR A 192 1.03 -20.03 0.74
N LEU A 193 1.16 -20.75 1.86
CA LEU A 193 2.39 -21.44 2.24
C LEU A 193 2.76 -22.55 1.26
N LEU A 194 1.79 -23.39 0.88
CA LEU A 194 1.99 -24.47 -0.09
C LEU A 194 2.51 -23.94 -1.43
N GLU A 195 1.89 -22.87 -1.95
CA GLU A 195 2.33 -22.26 -3.23
C GLU A 195 3.73 -21.65 -3.14
N ASN A 196 4.10 -21.03 -2.02
CA ASN A 196 5.44 -20.46 -1.86
C ASN A 196 6.52 -21.53 -1.65
N TRP A 197 6.20 -22.64 -0.98
CA TRP A 197 7.17 -23.74 -0.79
C TRP A 197 7.41 -24.56 -2.04
N LYS A 198 6.41 -24.72 -2.92
CA LYS A 198 6.60 -25.33 -4.25
C LYS A 198 7.65 -24.60 -5.10
N GLN A 199 7.90 -23.32 -4.83
CA GLN A 199 8.88 -22.50 -5.55
C GLN A 199 10.31 -22.65 -5.01
N LEU A 200 10.54 -23.40 -3.92
CA LEU A 200 11.87 -23.58 -3.35
C LEU A 200 12.67 -24.64 -4.14
N PRO A 201 13.97 -24.42 -4.37
CA PRO A 201 14.83 -25.43 -5.01
C PRO A 201 15.03 -26.62 -4.05
N ASN A 202 14.78 -27.85 -4.53
CA ASN A 202 14.83 -29.17 -3.84
C ASN A 202 13.48 -29.73 -3.32
N THR A 203 12.44 -29.73 -4.15
CA THR A 203 11.08 -30.26 -3.85
C THR A 203 10.93 -31.78 -3.87
N ASN A 204 12.01 -32.57 -3.80
CA ASN A 204 11.88 -34.03 -3.92
C ASN A 204 11.24 -34.64 -2.65
N ASN A 205 9.96 -35.01 -2.77
CA ASN A 205 9.20 -35.88 -1.84
C ASN A 205 8.97 -35.37 -0.41
N GLU A 206 8.79 -34.06 -0.19
CA GLU A 206 8.31 -33.56 1.10
C GLU A 206 6.77 -33.45 1.11
N ASN A 207 6.11 -34.11 2.07
CA ASN A 207 4.68 -33.95 2.31
C ASN A 207 4.42 -32.61 3.01
N TYR A 208 4.33 -31.52 2.25
CA TYR A 208 4.13 -30.18 2.80
C TYR A 208 2.82 -30.03 3.58
N ASP A 209 1.82 -30.86 3.30
CA ASP A 209 0.53 -30.83 4.03
C ASP A 209 0.70 -31.22 5.51
N GLU A 210 1.63 -32.12 5.83
CA GLU A 210 1.92 -32.52 7.21
C GLU A 210 2.66 -31.42 8.00
N ARG A 211 3.21 -30.41 7.31
CA ARG A 211 3.96 -29.31 7.93
C ARG A 211 3.06 -28.17 8.40
N ILE A 212 1.77 -28.17 8.03
CA ILE A 212 0.83 -27.08 8.31
C ILE A 212 -0.35 -27.66 9.08
N THR A 213 -0.41 -27.39 10.38
CA THR A 213 -1.57 -27.70 11.22
C THR A 213 -2.25 -26.41 11.70
N GLU A 214 -3.43 -26.53 12.29
CA GLU A 214 -4.13 -25.35 12.86
C GLU A 214 -3.39 -24.77 14.06
N GLU A 215 -2.57 -25.59 14.75
CA GLU A 215 -1.82 -25.20 15.94
C GLU A 215 -0.43 -24.65 15.59
N GLN A 216 0.29 -25.30 14.66
CA GLN A 216 1.68 -24.97 14.36
C GLN A 216 2.07 -25.23 12.90
N ILE A 217 3.10 -24.51 12.46
CA ILE A 217 3.67 -24.64 11.12
C ILE A 217 5.17 -24.92 11.22
N THR A 218 5.62 -25.99 10.57
CA THR A 218 7.03 -26.35 10.44
C THR A 218 7.63 -25.66 9.22
N LEU A 219 8.48 -24.66 9.45
CA LEU A 219 9.08 -23.77 8.45
C LEU A 219 10.38 -24.30 7.84
N ARG A 220 11.18 -25.07 8.59
CA ARG A 220 12.40 -25.72 8.11
C ARG A 220 12.32 -27.22 8.28
N VAL A 221 12.88 -27.96 7.32
CA VAL A 221 13.11 -29.41 7.45
C VAL A 221 14.57 -29.63 7.82
N PRO A 222 14.89 -30.50 8.80
CA PRO A 222 16.27 -30.81 9.13
C PRO A 222 16.94 -31.40 7.88
N LYS A 223 18.11 -30.87 7.51
CA LYS A 223 18.92 -31.55 6.48
C LYS A 223 19.25 -32.94 7.00
N LYS A 224 18.79 -33.99 6.32
CA LYS A 224 19.26 -35.36 6.59
C LYS A 224 20.78 -35.32 6.55
N LYS A 225 21.45 -35.61 7.67
CA LYS A 225 22.91 -35.79 7.68
C LYS A 225 23.20 -36.94 6.71
N LYS A 226 24.01 -36.66 5.69
CA LYS A 226 24.63 -37.70 4.88
C LYS A 226 25.69 -38.42 5.69
#